data_AF-A0A357M2K9-F1
#
_entry.id   AF-A0A357M2K9-F1
#
_cell.length_a   1.000
_cell.length_b   1.000
_cell.length_c   1.000
_cell.angle_alpha   90.00
_cell.angle_beta   90.00
_cell.angle_gamma   90.00
#
_symmetry.space_group_name_H-M   'P 1'
#
loop_
_entity.id
_entity.type
_entity.pdbx_description
1 polymer ?
#
loop_
_entity_poly.entity_id
_entity_poly.type
_entity_poly.pdbx_seq_one_letter_code
_entity_poly.pdbx_strand_id
1 'polypeptide(L)'
;NIGFGLSIAGEGETAGSMEKEGIMTSSLKFSSANPISLISEGSGFWRYVPTDDGIRFLTRYDYRTRFGTFGSWLDRFLFRPIMGWATAWSFDSLRLWLEQGTPPSVSFRRSIIELIQTLSLFMIWVYQGLVPKLLVPDSGEMDILRGIAGLAGYERPLLTLLGLGEIGLGLLFLILRGKKRKVLHKTNIVILILLGLSAWAHPATYVAPFNPITLNVAMIALSMISLLSTSEIPSAARCLRSSREGGNKHDLNLR
;
A
#
# COMPACT_ATOMS: atom_id res chain seq x y z
N ASN A 1 -21.91 -4.20 1.79
CA ASN A 1 -21.64 -5.11 0.66
C ASN A 1 -20.16 -5.13 0.33
N ILE A 2 -19.38 -5.95 1.04
CA ILE A 2 -17.95 -6.17 0.76
C ILE A 2 -17.84 -7.65 0.40
N GLY A 3 -17.82 -7.97 -0.89
CA GLY A 3 -17.75 -9.35 -1.38
C GLY A 3 -18.59 -9.60 -2.63
N PHE A 4 -18.26 -8.97 -3.76
CA PHE A 4 -18.73 -9.40 -5.09
C PHE A 4 -20.25 -9.71 -5.22
N GLY A 5 -21.12 -8.99 -4.51
CA GLY A 5 -22.58 -9.23 -4.54
C GLY A 5 -23.08 -10.41 -3.71
N LEU A 6 -22.20 -11.12 -2.99
CA LEU A 6 -22.52 -12.20 -2.06
C LEU A 6 -22.62 -11.65 -0.64
N SER A 7 -23.81 -11.75 -0.04
CA SER A 7 -24.04 -11.40 1.35
C SER A 7 -23.77 -12.61 2.24
N ILE A 8 -22.80 -12.48 3.15
CA ILE A 8 -22.55 -13.48 4.19
C ILE A 8 -23.27 -13.00 5.45
N ALA A 9 -24.37 -13.67 5.80
CA ALA A 9 -25.06 -13.47 7.06
C ALA A 9 -24.44 -14.34 8.16
N GLY A 10 -24.43 -13.83 9.39
CA GLY A 10 -23.98 -14.53 10.58
C GLY A 10 -24.71 -14.04 11.81
N GLU A 11 -24.70 -14.86 12.86
CA GLU A 11 -25.21 -14.52 14.18
C GLU A 11 -24.05 -14.06 15.06
N GLY A 12 -24.32 -13.16 16.01
CA GLY A 12 -23.31 -12.72 16.96
C GLY A 12 -23.88 -12.39 18.32
N GLU A 13 -23.15 -12.77 19.36
CA GLU A 13 -23.44 -12.45 20.76
C GLU A 13 -22.32 -11.58 21.32
N THR A 14 -22.68 -10.49 21.99
CA THR A 14 -21.73 -9.58 22.65
C THR A 14 -21.92 -9.63 24.15
N ALA A 15 -20.83 -9.78 24.90
CA ALA A 15 -20.83 -9.64 26.36
C ALA A 15 -19.71 -8.69 26.79
N GLY A 16 -20.07 -7.60 27.46
CA GLY A 16 -19.14 -6.61 27.99
C GLY A 16 -19.03 -6.69 29.51
N SER A 17 -17.81 -6.55 30.04
CA SER A 17 -17.55 -6.48 31.48
C SER A 17 -16.63 -5.30 31.79
N MET A 18 -16.98 -4.53 32.82
CA MET A 18 -16.05 -3.64 33.51
C MET A 18 -15.29 -4.44 34.56
N GLU A 19 -13.96 -4.44 34.44
CA GLU A 19 -13.06 -4.98 35.46
C GLU A 19 -12.65 -3.88 36.45
N LYS A 20 -11.90 -4.24 37.49
CA LYS A 20 -11.33 -3.26 38.44
C LYS A 20 -10.35 -2.33 37.71
N GLU A 21 -10.15 -1.13 38.25
CA GLU A 21 -9.17 -0.14 37.75
C GLU A 21 -9.48 0.44 36.35
N GLY A 22 -10.76 0.42 35.93
CA GLY A 22 -11.19 1.07 34.68
C GLY A 22 -10.85 0.29 33.41
N ILE A 23 -10.39 -0.96 33.53
CA ILE A 23 -10.21 -1.87 32.40
C ILE A 23 -11.58 -2.30 31.89
N MET A 24 -11.78 -2.13 30.58
CA MET A 24 -13.01 -2.49 29.89
C MET A 24 -12.73 -3.66 28.94
N THR A 25 -13.44 -4.77 29.07
CA THR A 25 -13.36 -5.90 28.14
C THR A 25 -14.72 -6.12 27.48
N SER A 26 -14.76 -6.13 26.13
CA SER A 26 -15.95 -6.50 25.36
C SER A 26 -15.63 -7.73 24.53
N SER A 27 -16.35 -8.82 24.76
CA SER A 27 -16.24 -10.06 24.01
C SER A 27 -17.34 -10.16 22.96
N LEU A 28 -17.00 -10.65 21.79
CA LEU A 28 -17.90 -10.89 20.67
C LEU A 28 -17.71 -12.33 20.21
N LYS A 29 -18.79 -13.10 20.21
CA LYS A 29 -18.86 -14.39 19.52
C LYS A 29 -19.62 -14.20 18.23
N PHE A 30 -19.17 -14.81 17.14
CA PHE A 30 -19.84 -14.74 15.85
C PHE A 30 -19.77 -16.07 15.11
N SER A 31 -20.84 -16.44 14.41
CA SER A 31 -20.89 -17.66 13.60
C SER A 31 -21.60 -17.38 12.29
N SER A 32 -21.15 -18.00 11.21
CA SER A 32 -21.85 -17.92 9.92
C SER A 32 -22.28 -19.31 9.49
N ALA A 33 -23.57 -19.49 9.25
CA ALA A 33 -24.10 -20.70 8.65
C ALA A 33 -23.79 -20.79 7.14
N ASN A 34 -23.43 -19.66 6.49
CA ASN A 34 -23.32 -19.56 5.04
C ASN A 34 -22.24 -20.50 4.47
N PRO A 35 -22.57 -21.43 3.56
CA PRO A 35 -21.66 -22.45 3.04
C PRO A 35 -20.45 -21.88 2.29
N ILE A 36 -20.52 -20.64 1.79
CA ILE A 36 -19.41 -19.98 1.09
C ILE A 36 -18.42 -19.32 2.07
N SER A 37 -18.83 -19.12 3.34
CA SER A 37 -17.97 -18.54 4.35
C SER A 37 -16.81 -19.48 4.68
N LEU A 38 -15.58 -18.99 4.57
CA LEU A 38 -14.41 -19.70 5.08
C LEU A 38 -14.46 -19.83 6.60
N ILE A 39 -15.12 -18.91 7.30
CA ILE A 39 -15.23 -18.90 8.77
C ILE A 39 -16.53 -19.58 9.21
N SER A 40 -16.42 -20.61 10.04
CA SER A 40 -17.56 -21.33 10.62
C SER A 40 -18.06 -20.69 11.92
N GLU A 41 -17.15 -20.55 12.88
CA GLU A 41 -17.37 -19.96 14.20
C GLU A 41 -16.12 -19.17 14.56
N GLY A 42 -16.30 -18.00 15.14
CA GLY A 42 -15.24 -17.13 15.62
C GLY A 42 -15.61 -16.47 16.94
N SER A 43 -14.59 -16.07 17.66
CA SER A 43 -14.70 -15.31 18.89
C SER A 43 -13.60 -14.27 18.91
N GLY A 44 -13.90 -13.08 19.39
CA GLY A 44 -12.90 -12.08 19.67
C GLY A 44 -13.22 -11.31 20.93
N PHE A 45 -12.23 -10.55 21.38
CA PHE A 45 -12.46 -9.57 22.43
C PHE A 45 -11.67 -8.31 22.14
N TRP A 46 -12.20 -7.21 22.65
CA TRP A 46 -11.57 -5.90 22.65
C TRP A 46 -11.34 -5.54 24.11
N ARG A 47 -10.13 -5.13 24.45
CA ARG A 47 -9.80 -4.70 25.80
C ARG A 47 -9.17 -3.32 25.75
N TYR A 48 -9.62 -2.44 26.63
CA TYR A 48 -9.10 -1.09 26.80
C TYR A 48 -8.39 -1.02 28.14
N VAL A 49 -7.10 -0.68 28.11
CA VAL A 49 -6.26 -0.59 29.29
C VAL A 49 -5.77 0.86 29.42
N PRO A 50 -6.21 1.60 30.46
CA PRO A 50 -5.63 2.90 30.77
C PRO A 50 -4.12 2.78 31.05
N THR A 51 -3.34 3.72 30.56
CA THR A 51 -1.89 3.83 30.79
C THR A 51 -1.54 5.29 31.05
N ASP A 52 -0.36 5.56 31.63
CA ASP A 52 0.05 6.94 31.96
C ASP A 52 0.07 7.88 30.73
N ASP A 53 0.34 7.33 29.54
CA ASP A 53 0.45 8.07 28.27
C ASP A 53 -0.84 8.02 27.41
N GLY A 54 -1.91 7.37 27.87
CA GLY A 54 -3.17 7.23 27.11
C GLY A 54 -3.88 5.90 27.28
N ILE A 55 -4.64 5.46 26.26
CA ILE A 55 -5.40 4.20 26.31
C ILE A 55 -4.81 3.19 25.34
N ARG A 56 -4.48 2.00 25.86
CA ARG A 56 -4.05 0.84 25.07
C ARG A 56 -5.26 0.03 24.62
N PHE A 57 -5.40 -0.10 23.29
CA PHE A 57 -6.43 -0.93 22.66
C PHE A 57 -5.86 -2.29 22.32
N LEU A 58 -6.44 -3.35 22.86
CA LEU A 58 -6.07 -4.73 22.61
C LEU A 58 -7.20 -5.41 21.86
N THR A 59 -6.85 -6.20 20.86
CA THR A 59 -7.81 -7.01 20.14
C THR A 59 -7.24 -8.41 19.94
N ARG A 60 -8.11 -9.40 20.05
CA ARG A 60 -7.81 -10.76 19.65
C ARG A 60 -9.02 -11.33 18.97
N TYR A 61 -8.79 -12.07 17.90
CA TYR A 61 -9.80 -12.86 17.24
C TYR A 61 -9.23 -14.24 16.98
N ASP A 62 -10.06 -15.25 17.22
CA ASP A 62 -9.81 -16.61 16.80
C ASP A 62 -11.05 -17.14 16.09
N TYR A 63 -10.83 -18.00 15.10
CA TYR A 63 -11.90 -18.57 14.33
C TYR A 63 -11.51 -19.91 13.73
N ARG A 64 -12.53 -20.76 13.56
CA ARG A 64 -12.43 -22.06 12.90
C ARG A 64 -12.79 -21.94 11.43
N THR A 65 -11.94 -22.48 10.57
CA THR A 65 -12.17 -22.47 9.13
C THR A 65 -12.90 -23.72 8.64
N ARG A 66 -13.70 -23.54 7.59
CA ARG A 66 -14.37 -24.61 6.84
C ARG A 66 -13.40 -25.19 5.79
N PHE A 67 -13.79 -26.30 5.16
CA PHE A 67 -13.04 -26.97 4.07
C PHE A 67 -11.74 -27.68 4.47
N GLY A 68 -11.63 -28.13 5.72
CA GLY A 68 -10.56 -29.02 6.17
C GLY A 68 -9.15 -28.48 5.92
N THR A 69 -8.27 -29.30 5.34
CA THR A 69 -6.86 -28.97 5.09
C THR A 69 -6.67 -27.87 4.05
N PHE A 70 -7.48 -27.85 2.99
CA PHE A 70 -7.42 -26.80 1.97
C PHE A 70 -7.82 -25.44 2.55
N GLY A 71 -8.91 -25.40 3.32
CA GLY A 71 -9.34 -24.20 4.03
C GLY A 71 -8.30 -23.71 5.03
N SER A 72 -7.68 -24.62 5.79
CA SER A 72 -6.59 -24.30 6.72
C SER A 72 -5.33 -23.74 6.03
N TRP A 73 -4.98 -24.26 4.86
CA TRP A 73 -3.87 -23.75 4.06
C TRP A 73 -4.15 -22.33 3.58
N LEU A 74 -5.33 -22.09 2.96
CA LEU A 74 -5.74 -20.77 2.49
C LEU A 74 -5.81 -19.77 3.65
N ASP A 75 -6.35 -20.21 4.78
CA ASP A 75 -6.41 -19.42 6.01
C ASP A 75 -5.04 -18.98 6.50
N ARG A 76 -4.08 -19.90 6.56
CA ARG A 76 -2.75 -19.62 7.09
C ARG A 76 -1.92 -18.70 6.18
N PHE A 77 -2.00 -18.88 4.87
CA PHE A 77 -1.14 -18.15 3.93
C PHE A 77 -1.77 -16.86 3.38
N LEU A 78 -3.10 -16.77 3.35
CA LEU A 78 -3.81 -15.63 2.76
C LEU A 78 -4.70 -14.92 3.78
N PHE A 79 -5.63 -15.65 4.41
CA PHE A 79 -6.71 -15.02 5.16
C PHE A 79 -6.25 -14.40 6.49
N ARG A 80 -5.50 -15.14 7.33
CA ARG A 80 -4.97 -14.62 8.60
C ARG A 80 -4.00 -13.46 8.42
N PRO A 81 -3.02 -13.50 7.48
CA PRO A 81 -2.15 -12.35 7.23
C PRO A 81 -2.91 -11.10 6.79
N ILE A 82 -3.89 -11.24 5.88
CA ILE A 82 -4.71 -10.11 5.40
C ILE A 82 -5.59 -9.57 6.52
N MET A 83 -6.27 -10.44 7.28
CA MET A 83 -7.11 -10.02 8.40
C MET A 83 -6.27 -9.29 9.46
N GLY A 84 -5.13 -9.85 9.88
CA GLY A 84 -4.24 -9.19 10.83
C GLY A 84 -3.71 -7.85 10.32
N TRP A 85 -3.46 -7.73 9.01
CA TRP A 85 -3.11 -6.46 8.39
C TRP A 85 -4.27 -5.46 8.38
N ALA A 86 -5.47 -5.89 8.00
CA ALA A 86 -6.66 -5.04 7.92
C ALA A 86 -7.09 -4.55 9.31
N THR A 87 -7.03 -5.42 10.32
CA THR A 87 -7.31 -5.07 11.72
C THR A 87 -6.31 -4.03 12.22
N ALA A 88 -5.00 -4.25 12.02
CA ALA A 88 -4.00 -3.26 12.39
C ALA A 88 -4.22 -1.91 11.67
N TRP A 89 -4.57 -1.94 10.38
CA TRP A 89 -4.89 -0.75 9.61
C TRP A 89 -6.15 -0.03 10.13
N SER A 90 -7.19 -0.77 10.54
CA SER A 90 -8.41 -0.18 11.09
C SER A 90 -8.18 0.47 12.45
N PHE A 91 -7.32 -0.11 13.29
CA PHE A 91 -6.94 0.50 14.57
C PHE A 91 -6.12 1.78 14.39
N ASP A 92 -5.18 1.83 13.44
CA ASP A 92 -4.47 3.08 13.15
C ASP A 92 -5.41 4.13 12.54
N SER A 93 -6.41 3.70 11.75
CA SER A 93 -7.47 4.60 11.26
C SER A 93 -8.34 5.15 12.39
N LEU A 94 -8.68 4.32 13.38
CA LEU A 94 -9.41 4.74 14.59
C LEU A 94 -8.57 5.72 15.41
N ARG A 95 -7.27 5.45 15.56
CA ARG A 95 -6.33 6.37 16.20
C ARG A 95 -6.31 7.72 15.50
N LEU A 96 -6.16 7.77 14.18
CA LEU A 96 -6.20 9.02 13.40
C LEU A 96 -7.53 9.77 13.60
N TRP A 97 -8.63 9.05 13.76
CA TRP A 97 -9.92 9.66 14.04
C TRP A 97 -9.97 10.28 15.45
N LEU A 98 -9.50 9.56 16.46
CA LEU A 98 -9.51 10.02 17.86
C LEU A 98 -8.49 11.14 18.11
N GLU A 99 -7.29 11.06 17.55
CA GLU A 99 -6.21 12.03 17.78
C GLU A 99 -6.31 13.26 16.87
N GLN A 100 -6.72 13.08 15.61
CA GLN A 100 -6.64 14.13 14.58
C GLN A 100 -8.01 14.48 13.99
N GLY A 101 -9.09 13.85 14.46
CA GLY A 101 -10.44 14.09 13.95
C GLY A 101 -10.69 13.58 12.53
N THR A 102 -9.79 12.79 11.94
CA THR A 102 -9.94 12.29 10.55
C THR A 102 -10.86 11.07 10.50
N PRO A 103 -12.06 11.16 9.88
CA PRO A 103 -12.99 10.04 9.86
C PRO A 103 -12.42 8.81 9.10
N PRO A 104 -12.75 7.57 9.50
CA PRO A 104 -12.24 6.36 8.84
C PRO A 104 -12.54 6.27 7.33
N SER A 105 -13.67 6.84 6.88
CA SER A 105 -14.02 6.91 5.46
C SER A 105 -13.05 7.76 4.64
N VAL A 106 -12.51 8.84 5.23
CA VAL A 106 -11.49 9.70 4.63
C VAL A 106 -10.15 8.97 4.57
N SER A 107 -9.76 8.30 5.66
CA SER A 107 -8.55 7.48 5.73
C SER A 107 -8.55 6.35 4.70
N PHE A 108 -9.70 5.71 4.49
CA PHE A 108 -9.88 4.69 3.45
C PHE A 108 -9.74 5.29 2.04
N ARG A 109 -10.49 6.35 1.73
CA ARG A 109 -10.42 7.02 0.42
C ARG A 109 -9.00 7.48 0.09
N ARG A 110 -8.27 8.04 1.06
CA ARG A 110 -6.87 8.44 0.88
C ARG A 110 -5.94 7.25 0.60
N SER A 111 -6.15 6.13 1.28
CA SER A 111 -5.38 4.91 1.02
C SER A 111 -5.62 4.36 -0.39
N ILE A 112 -6.85 4.47 -0.90
CA ILE A 112 -7.17 4.11 -2.30
C ILE A 112 -6.53 5.09 -3.29
N ILE A 113 -6.61 6.40 -3.04
CA ILE A 113 -5.96 7.41 -3.88
C ILE A 113 -4.45 7.14 -3.97
N GLU A 114 -3.81 6.89 -2.83
CA GLU A 114 -2.39 6.58 -2.76
C GLU A 114 -2.06 5.28 -3.52
N LEU A 115 -2.91 4.25 -3.40
CA LEU A 115 -2.74 3.00 -4.15
C LEU A 115 -2.79 3.25 -5.66
N ILE A 116 -3.80 3.98 -6.13
CA ILE A 116 -3.97 4.31 -7.55
C ILE A 116 -2.74 5.08 -8.04
N GLN A 117 -2.32 6.12 -7.32
CA GLN A 117 -1.13 6.91 -7.68
C GLN A 117 0.15 6.06 -7.76
N THR A 118 0.32 5.16 -6.79
CA THR A 118 1.47 4.24 -6.76
C THR A 118 1.46 3.34 -7.98
N LEU A 119 0.32 2.73 -8.28
CA LEU A 119 0.17 1.82 -9.42
C LEU A 119 0.32 2.57 -10.75
N SER A 120 -0.22 3.77 -10.88
CA SER A 120 -0.04 4.60 -12.07
C SER A 120 1.44 4.90 -12.33
N LEU A 121 2.18 5.40 -11.33
CA LEU A 121 3.61 5.69 -11.48
C LEU A 121 4.43 4.43 -11.76
N PHE A 122 4.14 3.32 -11.07
CA PHE A 122 4.75 2.02 -11.32
C PHE A 122 4.55 1.58 -12.77
N MET A 123 3.31 1.57 -13.24
CA MET A 123 2.97 1.11 -14.59
C MET A 123 3.60 1.99 -15.67
N ILE A 124 3.59 3.31 -15.48
CA ILE A 124 4.20 4.24 -16.44
C ILE A 124 5.71 4.00 -16.54
N TRP A 125 6.42 3.95 -15.41
CA TRP A 125 7.87 3.73 -15.41
C TRP A 125 8.26 2.37 -15.97
N VAL A 126 7.52 1.31 -15.62
CA VAL A 126 7.77 -0.03 -16.18
C VAL A 126 7.49 -0.05 -17.68
N TYR A 127 6.42 0.56 -18.14
CA TYR A 127 6.11 0.64 -19.57
C TYR A 127 7.21 1.40 -20.33
N GLN A 128 7.61 2.57 -19.82
CA GLN A 128 8.66 3.39 -20.43
C GLN A 128 9.99 2.68 -20.47
N GLY A 129 10.34 1.88 -19.45
CA GLY A 129 11.60 1.14 -19.44
C GLY A 129 11.55 -0.15 -20.26
N LEU A 130 10.40 -0.80 -20.34
CA LEU A 130 10.27 -2.09 -21.01
C LEU A 130 10.06 -1.93 -22.52
N VAL A 131 9.08 -1.12 -22.92
CA VAL A 131 8.60 -1.12 -24.31
C VAL A 131 9.58 -0.43 -25.26
N PRO A 132 9.89 0.88 -25.11
CA PRO A 132 10.77 1.57 -26.06
C PRO A 132 12.27 1.26 -25.87
N LYS A 133 12.73 0.74 -24.72
CA LYS A 133 14.16 0.45 -24.50
C LYS A 133 14.53 -1.02 -24.68
N LEU A 134 13.68 -1.96 -24.23
CA LEU A 134 14.02 -3.38 -24.23
C LEU A 134 13.32 -4.15 -25.35
N LEU A 135 12.03 -3.91 -25.58
CA LEU A 135 11.24 -4.65 -26.58
C LEU A 135 11.38 -4.07 -27.99
N VAL A 136 11.35 -2.74 -28.13
CA VAL A 136 11.38 -2.03 -29.42
C VAL A 136 12.44 -0.91 -29.39
N PRO A 137 13.73 -1.25 -29.25
CA PRO A 137 14.80 -0.26 -29.08
C PRO A 137 14.97 0.73 -30.25
N ASP A 138 14.55 0.34 -31.46
CA ASP A 138 14.65 1.19 -32.65
C ASP A 138 13.51 2.22 -32.77
N SER A 139 12.72 2.45 -31.71
CA SER A 139 11.55 3.35 -31.72
C SER A 139 11.86 4.85 -31.62
N GLY A 140 13.13 5.25 -31.75
CA GLY A 140 13.59 6.66 -31.81
C GLY A 140 14.60 7.07 -30.74
N GLU A 141 14.60 6.45 -29.56
CA GLU A 141 15.61 6.77 -28.51
C GLU A 141 17.02 6.32 -28.89
N MET A 142 17.13 5.23 -29.65
CA MET A 142 18.40 4.77 -30.21
C MET A 142 19.01 5.81 -31.15
N ASP A 143 18.20 6.51 -31.94
CA ASP A 143 18.69 7.52 -32.88
C ASP A 143 19.20 8.77 -32.15
N ILE A 144 18.58 9.11 -31.02
CA ILE A 144 19.08 10.16 -30.12
C ILE A 144 20.46 9.77 -29.57
N LEU A 145 20.63 8.54 -29.09
CA LEU A 145 21.91 8.07 -28.56
C LEU A 145 23.02 8.00 -29.62
N ARG A 146 22.70 7.55 -30.84
CA ARG A 146 23.64 7.55 -31.98
C ARG A 146 24.10 8.96 -32.37
N GLY A 147 23.26 9.96 -32.14
CA GLY A 147 23.58 11.37 -32.40
C GLY A 147 24.57 11.98 -31.40
N ILE A 148 24.86 11.32 -30.27
CA ILE A 148 25.76 11.84 -29.23
C ILE A 148 27.19 11.40 -29.53
N ALA A 149 28.06 12.38 -29.81
CA ALA A 149 29.49 12.14 -30.03
C ALA A 149 30.14 11.47 -28.80
N GLY A 150 30.84 10.36 -29.02
CA GLY A 150 31.54 9.61 -27.97
C GLY A 150 30.79 8.40 -27.41
N LEU A 151 29.54 8.16 -27.82
CA LEU A 151 28.76 6.96 -27.44
C LEU A 151 28.75 5.86 -28.51
N ALA A 152 29.50 6.05 -29.61
CA ALA A 152 29.58 5.09 -30.70
C ALA A 152 29.97 3.69 -30.22
N GLY A 153 29.09 2.70 -30.43
CA GLY A 153 29.27 1.31 -30.00
C GLY A 153 28.75 0.98 -28.59
N TYR A 154 28.36 1.98 -27.79
CA TYR A 154 27.81 1.80 -26.43
C TYR A 154 26.32 2.13 -26.33
N GLU A 155 25.66 2.50 -27.43
CA GLU A 155 24.28 2.99 -27.46
C GLU A 155 23.30 1.92 -26.95
N ARG A 156 23.44 0.68 -27.42
CA ARG A 156 22.52 -0.41 -27.06
C ARG A 156 22.67 -0.90 -25.62
N PRO A 157 23.90 -1.13 -25.10
CA PRO A 157 24.09 -1.38 -23.67
C PRO A 157 23.57 -0.24 -22.79
N LEU A 158 23.82 1.02 -23.18
CA LEU A 158 23.35 2.18 -22.41
C LEU A 158 21.83 2.28 -22.40
N LEU A 159 21.17 2.10 -23.55
CA LEU A 159 19.71 2.09 -23.66
C LEU A 159 19.09 0.99 -22.81
N THR A 160 19.71 -0.20 -22.80
CA THR A 160 19.29 -1.34 -21.97
C THR A 160 19.41 -0.99 -20.48
N LEU A 161 20.53 -0.37 -20.07
CA LEU A 161 20.75 0.06 -18.69
C LEU A 161 19.71 1.11 -18.25
N LEU A 162 19.40 2.08 -19.12
CA LEU A 162 18.35 3.07 -18.87
C LEU A 162 16.98 2.40 -18.70
N GLY A 163 16.61 1.48 -19.59
CA GLY A 163 15.35 0.74 -19.49
C GLY A 163 15.22 -0.07 -18.20
N LEU A 164 16.28 -0.76 -17.79
CA LEU A 164 16.33 -1.47 -16.51
C LEU A 164 16.23 -0.51 -15.31
N GLY A 165 16.86 0.67 -15.40
CA GLY A 165 16.78 1.72 -14.40
C GLY A 165 15.36 2.25 -14.22
N GLU A 166 14.64 2.49 -15.32
CA GLU A 166 13.23 2.92 -15.32
C GLU A 166 12.31 1.86 -14.71
N ILE A 167 12.47 0.59 -15.08
CA ILE A 167 11.72 -0.53 -14.46
C ILE A 167 12.01 -0.61 -12.96
N GLY A 168 13.28 -0.49 -12.57
CA GLY A 168 13.70 -0.46 -11.18
C GLY A 168 13.06 0.69 -10.40
N LEU A 169 13.01 1.90 -10.99
CA LEU A 169 12.36 3.06 -10.40
C LEU A 169 10.86 2.83 -10.20
N GLY A 170 10.19 2.23 -11.19
CA GLY A 170 8.79 1.81 -11.06
C GLY A 170 8.59 0.86 -9.88
N LEU A 171 9.40 -0.19 -9.78
CA LEU A 171 9.31 -1.18 -8.70
C LEU A 171 9.54 -0.57 -7.31
N LEU A 172 10.42 0.43 -7.19
CA LEU A 172 10.68 1.10 -5.91
C LEU A 172 9.43 1.79 -5.34
N PHE A 173 8.48 2.24 -6.17
CA PHE A 173 7.21 2.80 -5.70
C PHE A 173 6.34 1.78 -4.94
N LEU A 174 6.41 0.49 -5.29
CA LEU A 174 5.65 -0.56 -4.61
C LEU A 174 6.28 -0.97 -3.28
N ILE A 175 7.61 -0.92 -3.20
CA ILE A 175 8.42 -1.46 -2.11
C ILE A 175 8.65 -0.41 -1.01
N LEU A 176 9.01 0.82 -1.37
CA LEU A 176 9.42 1.83 -0.41
C LEU A 176 8.21 2.45 0.30
N ARG A 177 8.29 2.53 1.64
CA ARG A 177 7.22 3.10 2.50
C ARG A 177 7.76 4.23 3.38
N GLY A 178 6.86 5.05 3.92
CA GLY A 178 7.19 6.11 4.88
C GLY A 178 8.14 7.19 4.32
N LYS A 179 9.17 7.56 5.09
CA LYS A 179 10.11 8.64 4.72
C LYS A 179 10.85 8.37 3.40
N LYS A 180 11.24 7.11 3.15
CA LYS A 180 11.94 6.72 1.90
C LYS A 180 11.07 6.96 0.67
N ARG A 181 9.77 6.73 0.78
CA ARG A 181 8.81 7.02 -0.29
C ARG A 181 8.70 8.52 -0.59
N LYS A 182 8.73 9.37 0.43
CA LYS A 182 8.78 10.83 0.22
C LYS A 182 10.02 11.27 -0.55
N VAL A 183 11.18 10.68 -0.22
CA VAL A 183 12.42 10.93 -0.98
C VAL A 183 12.25 10.47 -2.43
N LEU A 184 11.68 9.28 -2.65
CA LEU A 184 11.42 8.75 -4.00
C LEU A 184 10.55 9.69 -4.85
N HIS A 185 9.45 10.23 -4.32
CA HIS A 185 8.62 11.19 -5.06
C HIS A 185 9.37 12.50 -5.37
N LYS A 186 10.20 13.00 -4.45
CA LYS A 186 11.03 14.19 -4.71
C LYS A 186 12.06 13.94 -5.81
N THR A 187 12.76 12.81 -5.73
CA THR A 187 13.73 12.39 -6.75
C THR A 187 13.04 12.20 -8.10
N ASN A 188 11.86 11.58 -8.13
CA ASN A 188 11.05 11.41 -9.34
C ASN A 188 10.71 12.77 -10.00
N ILE A 189 10.29 13.77 -9.22
CA ILE A 189 10.01 15.11 -9.74
C ILE A 189 11.26 15.72 -10.37
N VAL A 190 12.43 15.62 -9.71
CA VAL A 190 13.68 16.15 -10.25
C VAL A 190 14.06 15.44 -11.55
N ILE A 191 13.97 14.11 -11.60
CA ILE A 191 14.26 13.32 -12.82
C ILE A 191 13.35 13.78 -13.96
N LEU A 192 12.04 13.91 -13.74
CA LEU A 192 11.08 14.30 -14.78
C LEU A 192 11.28 15.73 -15.27
N ILE A 193 11.72 16.65 -14.41
CA ILE A 193 12.11 18.01 -14.81
C ILE A 193 13.35 17.96 -15.71
N LEU A 194 14.39 17.20 -15.32
CA LEU A 194 15.60 17.06 -16.13
C LEU A 194 15.31 16.41 -17.49
N LEU A 195 14.47 15.38 -17.54
CA LEU A 195 14.01 14.75 -18.79
C LEU A 195 13.16 15.71 -19.65
N GLY A 196 12.35 16.56 -19.02
CA GLY A 196 11.60 17.60 -19.73
C GLY A 196 12.50 18.68 -20.33
N LEU A 197 13.60 19.02 -19.65
CA LEU A 197 14.59 19.99 -20.13
C LEU A 197 15.48 19.40 -21.23
N SER A 198 15.83 18.12 -21.19
CA SER A 198 16.62 17.49 -22.26
C SER A 198 15.90 17.52 -23.61
N ALA A 199 14.57 17.59 -23.62
CA ALA A 199 13.81 17.74 -24.85
C ALA A 199 14.09 19.08 -25.58
N TRP A 200 14.62 20.12 -24.93
CA TRP A 200 15.01 21.39 -25.60
C TRP A 200 16.07 21.19 -26.68
N ALA A 201 16.89 20.14 -26.59
CA ALA A 201 17.84 19.78 -27.62
C ALA A 201 17.17 19.39 -28.95
N HIS A 202 15.88 19.02 -28.93
CA HIS A 202 15.10 18.61 -30.11
C HIS A 202 13.73 19.31 -30.14
N PRO A 203 13.66 20.58 -30.59
CA PRO A 203 12.42 21.39 -30.60
C PRO A 203 11.23 20.75 -31.33
N ALA A 204 11.49 19.89 -32.32
CA ALA A 204 10.46 19.16 -33.05
C ALA A 204 9.59 18.26 -32.14
N THR A 205 10.16 17.78 -31.03
CA THR A 205 9.47 16.91 -30.05
C THR A 205 8.34 17.63 -29.32
N TYR A 206 8.37 18.97 -29.24
CA TYR A 206 7.35 19.76 -28.52
C TYR A 206 6.03 19.88 -29.28
N VAL A 207 6.11 19.91 -30.61
CA VAL A 207 4.95 20.13 -31.50
C VAL A 207 4.31 18.81 -31.90
N ALA A 208 4.96 17.67 -31.61
CA ALA A 208 4.42 16.35 -31.86
C ALA A 208 3.14 16.11 -31.03
N PRO A 209 2.09 15.48 -31.61
CA PRO A 209 0.81 15.25 -30.93
C PRO A 209 0.91 14.39 -29.65
N PHE A 210 2.02 13.66 -29.47
CA PHE A 210 2.30 12.82 -28.30
C PHE A 210 3.64 13.19 -27.66
N ASN A 211 3.82 14.47 -27.28
CA ASN A 211 5.05 14.90 -26.63
C ASN A 211 5.20 14.27 -25.23
N PRO A 212 6.44 13.94 -24.80
CA PRO A 212 6.69 13.33 -23.50
C PRO A 212 6.48 14.30 -22.32
N ILE A 213 6.32 15.59 -22.58
CA ILE A 213 6.20 16.63 -21.55
C ILE A 213 4.85 16.55 -20.87
N THR A 214 3.78 16.34 -21.62
CA THR A 214 2.45 16.14 -21.06
C THR A 214 2.43 14.97 -20.06
N LEU A 215 3.11 13.87 -20.40
CA LEU A 215 3.29 12.73 -19.51
C LEU A 215 4.12 13.09 -18.27
N ASN A 216 5.26 13.77 -18.44
CA ASN A 216 6.11 14.18 -17.32
C ASN A 216 5.36 15.10 -16.35
N VAL A 217 4.60 16.08 -16.85
CA VAL A 217 3.77 16.98 -16.03
C VAL A 217 2.72 16.19 -15.25
N ALA A 218 2.05 15.22 -15.88
CA ALA A 218 1.08 14.36 -15.19
C ALA A 218 1.75 13.54 -14.08
N MET A 219 2.92 12.95 -14.33
CA MET A 219 3.66 12.17 -13.34
C MET A 219 4.19 13.04 -12.18
N ILE A 220 4.61 14.28 -12.46
CA ILE A 220 4.97 15.27 -11.44
C ILE A 220 3.75 15.58 -10.57
N ALA A 221 2.59 15.86 -11.17
CA ALA A 221 1.37 16.13 -10.44
C ALA A 221 0.97 14.96 -9.53
N LEU A 222 1.03 13.71 -10.02
CA LEU A 222 0.80 12.51 -9.21
C LEU A 222 1.75 12.43 -8.01
N SER A 223 3.03 12.76 -8.21
CA SER A 223 4.02 12.77 -7.13
C SER A 223 3.80 13.89 -6.12
N MET A 224 3.40 15.07 -6.58
CA MET A 224 3.07 16.20 -5.70
C MET A 224 1.86 15.89 -4.82
N ILE A 225 0.78 15.33 -5.39
CA ILE A 225 -0.42 14.98 -4.63
C ILE A 225 -0.09 13.94 -3.54
N SER A 226 0.74 12.93 -3.85
CA SER A 226 1.18 11.93 -2.86
C SER A 226 2.01 12.56 -1.74
N LEU A 227 2.91 13.50 -2.07
CA LEU A 227 3.71 14.24 -1.08
C LEU A 227 2.87 15.13 -0.16
N LEU A 228 1.80 15.73 -0.68
CA LEU A 228 0.87 16.55 0.10
C LEU A 228 -0.07 15.70 0.98
N SER A 229 -0.28 14.43 0.65
CA SER A 229 -1.24 13.55 1.32
C SER A 229 -0.61 12.60 2.35
N THR A 230 0.72 12.54 2.47
CA THR A 230 1.39 11.43 3.20
C THR A 230 1.30 11.48 4.73
N SER A 231 0.92 12.61 5.35
CA SER A 231 0.86 12.76 6.82
C SER A 231 -0.27 11.97 7.47
N GLU A 232 -1.34 11.71 6.72
CA GLU A 232 -2.63 11.28 7.26
C GLU A 232 -3.06 9.90 6.72
N ILE A 233 -2.09 9.08 6.31
CA ILE A 233 -2.36 7.73 5.80
C ILE A 233 -2.19 6.71 6.93
N PRO A 234 -3.21 5.90 7.22
CA PRO A 234 -3.12 4.81 8.19
C PRO A 234 -2.10 3.75 7.75
N SER A 235 -1.37 3.21 8.72
CA SER A 235 -0.33 2.21 8.51
C SER A 235 -0.42 1.09 9.53
N ALA A 236 -0.64 -0.13 9.03
CA ALA A 236 -0.63 -1.36 9.83
C ALA A 236 0.70 -1.63 10.55
N ALA A 237 1.79 -0.96 10.13
CA ALA A 237 3.12 -1.10 10.75
C ALA A 237 3.25 -0.33 12.07
N ARG A 238 2.33 0.60 12.38
CA ARG A 238 2.32 1.33 13.66
C ARG A 238 1.72 0.49 14.79
N CYS A 239 0.91 -0.50 14.45
CA CYS A 239 0.41 -1.46 15.41
C CYS A 239 1.51 -2.48 15.74
N LEU A 240 1.90 -2.52 17.01
CA LEU A 240 2.71 -3.58 17.59
C LEU A 240 2.04 -4.95 17.43
N ARG A 241 2.84 -5.94 17.04
CA ARG A 241 2.37 -7.31 16.79
C ARG A 241 2.97 -8.39 17.69
N SER A 242 3.60 -8.02 18.81
CA SER A 242 4.20 -9.01 19.73
C SER A 242 3.53 -8.99 21.10
N SER A 243 3.23 -10.18 21.61
CA SER A 243 3.05 -10.45 23.03
C SER A 243 4.39 -10.19 23.70
N ARG A 244 4.46 -9.17 24.54
CA ARG A 244 5.63 -8.96 25.38
C ARG A 244 5.21 -9.11 26.83
N GLU A 245 4.69 -10.29 27.14
CA GLU A 245 4.47 -10.79 28.50
C GLU A 245 4.11 -12.28 28.40
N GLY A 246 5.11 -13.17 28.43
CA GLY A 246 4.99 -14.60 28.81
C GLY A 246 3.93 -15.51 28.16
N GLY A 247 3.17 -15.01 27.19
CA GLY A 247 2.02 -15.66 26.58
C GLY A 247 2.36 -16.19 25.20
N ASN A 248 1.99 -17.44 24.98
CA ASN A 248 2.26 -18.25 23.79
C ASN A 248 2.05 -17.47 22.47
N LYS A 249 3.12 -17.10 21.74
CA LYS A 249 3.31 -16.61 20.34
C LYS A 249 2.20 -15.81 19.59
N HIS A 250 1.06 -15.49 20.20
CA HIS A 250 -0.16 -15.05 19.53
C HIS A 250 -0.80 -13.79 20.14
N ASP A 251 -0.23 -13.17 21.18
CA ASP A 251 -0.77 -11.90 21.68
C ASP A 251 -0.24 -10.70 20.89
N LEU A 252 -1.07 -9.67 20.80
CA LEU A 252 -0.76 -8.38 20.19
C LEU A 252 -0.85 -7.33 21.32
N ASN A 253 0.28 -6.89 21.88
CA ASN A 253 0.34 -5.78 22.84
C ASN A 253 0.55 -4.47 22.10
N LEU A 254 -0.29 -3.45 22.30
CA LEU A 254 -0.23 -2.16 21.58
C LEU A 254 0.00 -0.98 22.55
N ARG A 255 1.06 -0.19 22.39
CA ARG A 255 1.21 1.13 23.02
C ARG A 255 0.66 2.19 22.08
#